data_AF-A0A8G1EET0-F1
#
_entry.id   AF-A0A8G1EET0-F1
#
_cell.length_a   1.000
_cell.length_b   1.000
_cell.length_c   1.000
_cell.angle_alpha   90.00
_cell.angle_beta   90.00
_cell.angle_gamma   90.00
#
_symmetry.space_group_name_H-M   'P 1'
#
loop_
_entity.id
_entity.type
_entity.pdbx_description
1 polymer ?
#
loop_
_entity_poly.entity_id
_entity_poly.type
_entity_poly.pdbx_seq_one_letter_code
_entity_poly.pdbx_strand_id
1 'polypeptide(L)'
;MKLFVTTMLVLALTATMASADSQVVKKLKNCGVEAKNEFGSHIEYPATKEGAGYVGFFTVDEDASGTKQRYSLVNCATRDMVQVKAEYKLQDAANTAKSGKDLMSFVAGLRKKGMLANEQAFAKLAKQAGYKPGTATLPPRGSESTGRSDCGCKTFYPDLFYSN
;
A
#
# COMPACT_ATOMS: atom_id res chain seq x y z
N MET A 1 -52.86 55.76 6.45
CA MET A 1 -51.95 56.27 5.39
C MET A 1 -50.51 56.12 5.87
N LYS A 2 -49.63 55.73 4.93
CA LYS A 2 -48.15 55.60 4.98
C LYS A 2 -47.57 54.23 5.39
N LEU A 3 -47.27 53.46 4.33
CA LEU A 3 -46.23 52.45 4.19
C LEU A 3 -44.87 52.93 4.72
N PHE A 4 -44.02 52.02 5.21
CA PHE A 4 -42.58 51.90 4.90
C PHE A 4 -42.12 50.49 5.37
N VAL A 5 -42.07 49.51 4.46
CA VAL A 5 -40.88 49.04 3.70
C VAL A 5 -39.89 48.25 4.58
N THR A 6 -39.97 46.95 4.33
CA THR A 6 -39.02 45.85 4.54
C THR A 6 -37.56 46.23 4.25
N THR A 7 -36.64 45.87 5.14
CA THR A 7 -35.25 45.57 4.75
C THR A 7 -34.77 44.34 5.49
N MET A 8 -34.73 43.23 4.77
CA MET A 8 -34.11 41.96 5.16
C MET A 8 -32.64 42.17 5.51
N LEU A 9 -32.24 41.77 6.71
CA LEU A 9 -30.85 41.58 7.07
C LEU A 9 -30.39 40.23 6.47
N VAL A 10 -29.74 40.28 5.32
CA VAL A 10 -29.13 39.11 4.69
C VAL A 10 -27.87 38.74 5.48
N LEU A 11 -27.96 37.66 6.27
CA LEU A 11 -26.79 36.95 6.78
C LEU A 11 -26.05 36.33 5.58
N ALA A 12 -25.03 37.01 5.07
CA ALA A 12 -24.06 36.40 4.18
C ALA A 12 -22.99 35.70 5.03
N LEU A 13 -23.32 34.50 5.54
CA LEU A 13 -22.29 33.52 5.87
C LEU A 13 -21.70 33.05 4.54
N THR A 14 -20.59 33.63 4.12
CA THR A 14 -19.72 33.00 3.12
C THR A 14 -19.09 31.79 3.77
N ALA A 15 -19.80 30.66 3.71
CA ALA A 15 -19.17 29.36 3.78
C ALA A 15 -18.27 29.26 2.54
N THR A 16 -17.01 29.65 2.69
CA THR A 16 -15.95 29.17 1.81
C THR A 16 -15.95 27.66 1.96
N MET A 17 -16.65 26.98 1.05
CA MET A 17 -16.49 25.56 0.85
C MET A 17 -15.02 25.36 0.51
N ALA A 18 -14.26 24.88 1.49
CA ALA A 18 -12.98 24.25 1.23
C ALA A 18 -13.26 23.20 0.16
N SER A 19 -12.71 23.42 -1.04
CA SER A 19 -12.76 22.46 -2.12
C SER A 19 -12.28 21.13 -1.55
N ALA A 20 -13.19 20.16 -1.43
CA ALA A 20 -12.82 18.81 -1.07
C ALA A 20 -11.94 18.29 -2.20
N ASP A 21 -10.63 18.18 -1.95
CA ASP A 21 -9.68 17.55 -2.85
C ASP A 21 -10.24 16.22 -3.32
N SER A 22 -10.65 16.14 -4.59
CA SER A 22 -11.27 14.95 -5.12
C SER A 22 -10.20 13.86 -5.25
N GLN A 23 -10.07 13.03 -4.22
CA GLN A 23 -9.21 11.85 -4.27
C GLN A 23 -9.79 10.87 -5.29
N VAL A 24 -9.08 10.63 -6.38
CA VAL A 24 -9.48 9.63 -7.38
C VAL A 24 -9.05 8.27 -6.85
N VAL A 25 -10.00 7.45 -6.42
CA VAL A 25 -9.76 6.07 -5.93
C VAL A 25 -10.20 5.07 -7.00
N LYS A 26 -9.24 4.31 -7.53
CA LYS A 26 -9.43 3.25 -8.50
C LYS A 26 -9.15 1.89 -7.88
N LYS A 27 -10.13 0.99 -7.93
CA LYS A 27 -9.93 -0.42 -7.57
C LYS A 27 -9.16 -1.13 -8.68
N LEU A 28 -8.12 -1.86 -8.31
CA LEU A 28 -7.33 -2.71 -9.19
C LEU A 28 -7.68 -4.19 -8.94
N LYS A 29 -7.21 -5.06 -9.84
CA LYS A 29 -7.35 -6.52 -9.66
C LYS A 29 -6.61 -7.00 -8.40
N ASN A 30 -7.00 -8.18 -7.91
CA ASN A 30 -6.33 -8.88 -6.81
C ASN A 30 -6.06 -7.97 -5.60
N CYS A 31 -7.11 -7.28 -5.15
CA CYS A 31 -7.06 -6.47 -3.92
C CYS A 31 -6.08 -5.28 -4.00
N GLY A 32 -5.80 -4.79 -5.21
CA GLY A 32 -5.04 -3.57 -5.40
C GLY A 32 -5.93 -2.34 -5.42
N VAL A 33 -5.37 -1.19 -5.08
CA VAL A 33 -6.03 0.12 -5.06
C VAL A 33 -5.02 1.17 -5.50
N GLU A 34 -5.49 2.15 -6.27
CA GLU A 34 -4.71 3.33 -6.62
C GLU A 34 -5.52 4.55 -6.19
N ALA A 35 -4.96 5.38 -5.33
CA ALA A 35 -5.54 6.63 -4.88
C ALA A 35 -4.60 7.79 -5.24
N LYS A 36 -5.11 8.80 -5.92
CA LYS A 36 -4.32 9.96 -6.39
C LYS A 36 -5.04 11.27 -6.12
N ASN A 37 -4.27 12.27 -5.70
CA ASN A 37 -4.70 13.67 -5.62
C ASN A 37 -3.54 14.59 -6.04
N GLU A 38 -3.70 15.90 -5.88
CA GLU A 38 -2.65 16.86 -6.26
C GLU A 38 -1.40 16.83 -5.35
N PHE A 39 -1.51 16.26 -4.16
CA PHE A 39 -0.43 16.22 -3.16
C PHE A 39 0.39 14.93 -3.19
N GLY A 40 -0.11 13.89 -3.85
CA GLY A 40 0.55 12.60 -3.87
C GLY A 40 -0.27 11.46 -4.44
N SER A 41 0.32 10.26 -4.35
CA SER A 41 -0.31 9.02 -4.73
C SER A 41 -0.06 7.91 -3.72
N HIS A 42 -1.04 7.03 -3.60
CA HIS A 42 -0.95 5.79 -2.85
C HIS A 42 -1.36 4.65 -3.78
N ILE A 43 -0.45 3.72 -4.03
CA ILE A 43 -0.68 2.58 -4.90
C ILE A 43 -0.42 1.30 -4.12
N GLU A 44 -1.49 0.57 -3.88
CA GLU A 44 -1.47 -0.84 -3.50
C GLU A 44 -1.50 -1.68 -4.77
N TYR A 45 -0.34 -2.21 -5.17
CA TYR A 45 -0.28 -3.07 -6.36
C TYR A 45 -1.11 -4.35 -6.16
N PRO A 46 -1.65 -4.92 -7.24
CA PRO A 46 -2.30 -6.22 -7.21
C PRO A 46 -1.45 -7.26 -6.48
N ALA A 47 -2.09 -8.01 -5.59
CA ALA A 47 -1.43 -9.10 -4.88
C ALA A 47 -0.87 -10.13 -5.89
N THR A 48 0.27 -10.72 -5.52
CA THR A 48 1.00 -11.69 -6.35
C THR A 48 1.09 -13.04 -5.66
N LYS A 49 0.90 -14.12 -6.43
CA LYS A 49 1.12 -15.49 -5.97
C LYS A 49 2.61 -15.81 -6.01
N GLU A 50 3.25 -15.96 -4.86
CA GLU A 50 4.71 -16.15 -4.76
C GLU A 50 5.12 -17.63 -4.64
N GLY A 51 4.17 -18.56 -4.59
CA GLY A 51 4.38 -20.00 -4.39
C GLY A 51 4.28 -20.43 -2.93
N ALA A 52 4.19 -21.75 -2.68
CA ALA A 52 4.21 -22.39 -1.36
C ALA A 52 3.27 -21.80 -0.27
N GLY A 53 2.11 -21.27 -0.66
CA GLY A 53 1.18 -20.64 0.28
C GLY A 53 1.48 -19.17 0.58
N TYR A 54 2.40 -18.54 -0.15
CA TYR A 54 2.80 -17.14 0.05
C TYR A 54 2.18 -16.19 -0.97
N VAL A 55 1.78 -15.02 -0.45
CA VAL A 55 1.28 -13.89 -1.24
C VAL A 55 2.12 -12.65 -0.97
N GLY A 56 2.48 -11.96 -2.05
CA GLY A 56 3.21 -10.70 -2.01
C GLY A 56 2.29 -9.50 -2.15
N PHE A 57 2.58 -8.44 -1.38
CA PHE A 57 1.88 -7.16 -1.45
C PHE A 57 2.89 -6.04 -1.57
N PHE A 58 2.83 -5.29 -2.67
CA PHE A 58 3.67 -4.09 -2.86
C PHE A 58 2.82 -2.84 -2.67
N THR A 59 3.33 -1.86 -1.95
CA THR A 59 2.72 -0.53 -1.77
C THR A 59 3.74 0.54 -2.10
N VAL A 60 3.29 1.58 -2.79
CA VAL A 60 4.07 2.79 -3.06
C VAL A 60 3.25 4.00 -2.61
N ASP A 61 3.85 4.82 -1.78
CA ASP A 61 3.37 6.15 -1.42
C ASP A 61 4.33 7.17 -2.06
N GLU A 62 3.79 8.17 -2.75
CA GLU A 62 4.55 9.29 -3.30
C GLU A 62 3.92 10.58 -2.80
N ASP A 63 4.74 11.44 -2.21
CA ASP A 63 4.35 12.75 -1.71
C ASP A 63 5.51 13.75 -1.91
N ALA A 64 5.34 14.99 -1.44
CA ALA A 64 6.38 16.02 -1.52
C ALA A 64 7.70 15.67 -0.80
N SER A 65 7.68 14.74 0.15
CA SER A 65 8.89 14.26 0.84
C SER A 65 9.66 13.22 0.02
N GLY A 66 9.01 12.56 -0.93
CA GLY A 66 9.59 11.57 -1.83
C GLY A 66 8.74 10.30 -1.94
N THR A 67 9.40 9.19 -2.28
CA THR A 67 8.75 7.88 -2.52
C THR A 67 9.02 6.95 -1.35
N LYS A 68 7.97 6.37 -0.78
CA LYS A 68 8.04 5.32 0.25
C LYS A 68 7.51 4.03 -0.36
N GLN A 69 8.36 3.01 -0.40
CA GLN A 69 8.02 1.69 -0.92
C GLN A 69 7.94 0.69 0.23
N ARG A 70 6.97 -0.22 0.13
CA ARG A 70 6.80 -1.31 1.08
C ARG A 70 6.48 -2.59 0.35
N TYR A 71 7.15 -3.67 0.72
CA TYR A 71 6.76 -5.01 0.29
C TYR A 71 6.53 -5.90 1.50
N SER A 72 5.40 -6.59 1.49
CA SER A 72 5.02 -7.58 2.51
C SER A 72 4.89 -8.94 1.86
N LEU A 73 5.58 -9.92 2.42
CA LEU A 73 5.44 -11.33 2.09
C LEU A 73 4.64 -12.01 3.20
N VAL A 74 3.50 -12.61 2.86
CA VAL A 74 2.56 -13.19 3.83
C VAL A 74 2.40 -14.67 3.58
N ASN A 75 2.47 -15.46 4.64
CA ASN A 75 2.13 -16.88 4.64
C ASN A 75 0.64 -17.06 4.94
N CYS A 76 -0.11 -17.61 4.00
CA CYS A 76 -1.56 -17.74 4.12
C CYS A 76 -2.02 -18.81 5.11
N ALA A 77 -1.15 -19.77 5.44
CA ALA A 77 -1.44 -20.82 6.40
C ALA A 77 -1.18 -20.37 7.85
N THR A 78 0.02 -19.83 8.12
CA THR A 78 0.44 -19.44 9.48
C THR A 78 0.05 -18.01 9.84
N ARG A 79 -0.26 -17.18 8.84
CA ARG A 79 -0.49 -15.73 8.96
C ARG A 79 0.75 -14.93 9.36
N ASP A 80 1.92 -15.55 9.36
CA ASP A 80 3.16 -14.83 9.54
C ASP A 80 3.49 -14.00 8.31
N MET A 81 4.19 -12.89 8.54
CA MET A 81 4.59 -11.99 7.48
C MET A 81 5.96 -11.37 7.72
N VAL A 82 6.62 -11.05 6.62
CA VAL A 82 7.84 -10.24 6.59
C VAL A 82 7.57 -9.01 5.76
N GLN A 83 7.97 -7.87 6.29
CA GLN A 83 7.82 -6.58 5.64
C GLN A 83 9.17 -5.90 5.48
N VAL A 84 9.39 -5.35 4.29
CA VAL A 84 10.53 -4.48 3.99
C VAL A 84 9.99 -3.12 3.58
N LYS A 85 10.65 -2.05 4.07
CA LYS A 85 10.35 -0.67 3.71
C LYS A 85 11.60 -0.01 3.12
N ALA A 86 11.39 0.91 2.19
CA ALA A 86 12.42 1.77 1.64
C ALA A 86 11.86 3.17 1.43
N GLU A 87 12.65 4.20 1.72
CA GLU A 87 12.25 5.60 1.56
C GLU A 87 13.31 6.32 0.73
N TYR A 88 12.86 7.05 -0.27
CA TYR A 88 13.69 7.75 -1.24
C TYR A 88 13.26 9.22 -1.24
N LYS A 89 14.11 10.09 -0.71
CA LYS A 89 13.82 11.53 -0.69
C LYS A 89 13.81 12.10 -2.10
N LEU A 90 12.98 13.12 -2.36
CA LEU A 90 12.85 13.72 -3.69
C LEU A 90 14.20 14.18 -4.28
N GLN A 91 15.04 14.82 -3.45
CA GLN A 91 16.39 15.27 -3.82
C GLN A 91 17.35 14.13 -4.23
N ASP A 92 17.05 12.90 -3.80
CA ASP A 92 17.84 11.69 -4.05
C ASP A 92 17.17 10.77 -5.09
N ALA A 93 15.96 11.11 -5.55
CA ALA A 93 15.14 10.27 -6.42
C ALA A 93 15.77 10.06 -7.80
N ALA A 94 16.39 11.10 -8.37
CA ALA A 94 17.10 11.02 -9.65
C ALA A 94 18.30 10.04 -9.61
N ASN A 95 18.96 9.92 -8.46
CA ASN A 95 20.09 9.00 -8.26
C ASN A 95 19.61 7.57 -7.98
N THR A 96 18.50 7.43 -7.26
CA THR A 96 17.86 6.14 -6.97
C THR A 96 17.39 5.45 -8.24
N ALA A 97 16.63 6.15 -9.09
CA ALA A 97 16.11 5.62 -10.35
C ALA A 97 17.23 5.16 -11.31
N LYS A 98 18.37 5.88 -11.32
CA LYS A 98 19.56 5.50 -12.12
C LYS A 98 20.33 4.29 -11.56
N SER A 99 20.22 4.02 -10.26
CA SER A 99 21.01 2.99 -9.57
C SER A 99 20.38 1.59 -9.58
N GLY A 100 19.10 1.46 -9.95
CA GLY A 100 18.37 0.18 -9.89
C GLY A 100 18.22 -0.40 -8.47
N LYS A 101 18.50 0.40 -7.43
CA LYS A 101 18.40 0.03 -6.01
C LYS A 101 17.03 0.34 -5.41
N ASP A 102 15.99 0.32 -6.22
CA ASP A 102 14.62 0.44 -5.72
C ASP A 102 14.12 -0.93 -5.18
N LEU A 103 13.26 -0.90 -4.16
CA LEU A 103 12.75 -2.10 -3.50
C LEU A 103 11.94 -2.97 -4.48
N MET A 104 11.26 -2.35 -5.45
CA MET A 104 10.48 -3.07 -6.46
C MET A 104 11.37 -3.94 -7.35
N SER A 105 12.47 -3.39 -7.84
CA SER A 105 13.49 -4.08 -8.63
C SER A 105 14.13 -5.23 -7.86
N PHE A 106 14.46 -5.02 -6.58
CA PHE A 106 14.97 -6.07 -5.70
C PHE A 106 13.97 -7.24 -5.57
N VAL A 107 12.71 -6.94 -5.24
CA VAL A 107 11.65 -7.95 -5.11
C VAL A 107 11.38 -8.65 -6.44
N ALA A 108 11.34 -7.93 -7.56
CA ALA A 108 11.16 -8.52 -8.88
C ALA A 108 12.30 -9.50 -9.23
N GLY A 109 13.53 -9.17 -8.85
CA GLY A 109 14.69 -10.06 -8.99
C GLY A 109 14.56 -11.35 -8.17
N LEU A 110 14.09 -11.25 -6.92
CA LEU A 110 13.82 -12.43 -6.09
C LEU A 110 12.68 -13.28 -6.64
N ARG A 111 11.62 -12.65 -7.14
CA ARG A 111 10.47 -13.33 -7.73
C ARG A 111 10.88 -14.18 -8.93
N LYS A 112 11.67 -13.62 -9.85
CA LYS A 112 12.18 -14.35 -11.03
C LYS A 112 13.01 -15.58 -10.64
N LYS A 113 13.60 -15.58 -9.45
CA LYS A 113 14.39 -16.70 -8.90
C LYS A 113 13.57 -17.65 -8.01
N GLY A 114 12.26 -17.41 -7.82
CA GLY A 114 11.42 -18.22 -6.93
C GLY A 114 11.77 -18.09 -5.45
N MET A 115 12.43 -17.00 -5.03
CA MET A 115 12.96 -16.83 -3.66
C MET A 115 11.99 -16.12 -2.71
N LEU A 116 10.71 -16.00 -3.08
CA LEU A 116 9.66 -15.34 -2.30
C LEU A 116 8.67 -16.35 -1.68
N ALA A 117 9.09 -17.59 -1.49
CA ALA A 117 8.26 -18.67 -0.94
C ALA A 117 8.69 -19.08 0.49
N ASN A 118 9.39 -18.19 1.21
CA ASN A 118 9.89 -18.42 2.57
C ASN A 118 10.23 -17.09 3.27
N GLU A 119 9.66 -16.84 4.46
CA GLU A 119 9.85 -15.61 5.24
C GLU A 119 11.32 -15.39 5.63
N GLN A 120 11.94 -16.44 6.16
CA GLN A 120 13.30 -16.36 6.72
C GLN A 120 14.33 -16.10 5.62
N ALA A 121 14.18 -16.76 4.48
CA ALA A 121 15.01 -16.55 3.31
C ALA A 121 14.84 -15.12 2.77
N PHE A 122 13.59 -14.65 2.64
CA PHE A 122 13.32 -13.28 2.20
C PHE A 122 13.92 -12.24 3.16
N ALA A 123 13.73 -12.41 4.48
CA ALA A 123 14.31 -11.53 5.48
C ALA A 123 15.85 -11.51 5.42
N LYS A 124 16.49 -12.68 5.24
CA LYS A 124 17.95 -12.78 5.10
C LYS A 124 18.44 -12.04 3.85
N LEU A 125 17.81 -12.25 2.70
CA LEU A 125 18.17 -11.60 1.43
C LEU A 125 17.94 -10.08 1.51
N ALA A 126 16.86 -9.64 2.15
CA ALA A 126 16.58 -8.23 2.38
C ALA A 126 17.67 -7.57 3.23
N LYS A 127 18.10 -8.22 4.33
CA LYS A 127 19.23 -7.73 5.15
C LYS A 127 20.52 -7.62 4.34
N GLN A 128 20.84 -8.63 3.53
CA GLN A 128 22.03 -8.62 2.67
C GLN A 128 22.00 -7.49 1.63
N ALA A 129 20.81 -7.12 1.15
CA ALA A 129 20.61 -5.99 0.25
C ALA A 129 20.58 -4.62 0.97
N GLY A 130 20.78 -4.58 2.29
CA GLY A 130 20.84 -3.35 3.08
C GLY A 130 19.49 -2.88 3.62
N TYR A 131 18.42 -3.66 3.44
CA TYR A 131 17.11 -3.35 4.01
C TYR A 131 16.98 -3.83 5.45
N LYS A 132 16.02 -3.25 6.18
CA LYS A 132 15.65 -3.66 7.54
C LYS A 132 14.30 -4.39 7.51
N PRO A 133 14.27 -5.73 7.39
CA PRO A 133 13.02 -6.47 7.42
C PRO A 133 12.44 -6.47 8.84
N GLY A 134 11.13 -6.26 8.95
CA GLY A 134 10.34 -6.52 10.14
C GLY A 134 9.51 -7.77 9.97
N THR A 135 9.31 -8.53 11.05
CA THR A 135 8.44 -9.71 11.09
C THR A 135 7.23 -9.44 11.97
N ALA A 136 6.07 -9.94 11.58
CA ALA A 136 4.84 -9.84 12.37
C ALA A 136 3.93 -11.03 12.07
N THR A 137 2.96 -11.27 12.94
CA THR A 137 1.83 -12.18 12.66
C THR A 137 0.60 -11.31 12.43
N LEU A 138 -0.14 -11.59 11.36
CA LEU A 138 -1.35 -10.85 11.05
C LEU A 138 -2.43 -11.10 12.12
N PRO A 139 -3.25 -10.09 12.45
CA PRO A 139 -4.42 -10.26 13.31
C PRO A 139 -5.38 -11.34 12.80
N PRO A 140 -6.42 -11.73 13.56
CA PRO A 140 -7.40 -12.72 13.10
C PRO A 140 -8.04 -12.36 11.76
N ARG A 141 -8.46 -13.37 11.00
CA ARG A 141 -9.15 -13.20 9.71
C ARG A 141 -10.42 -12.36 9.88
N GLY A 142 -10.68 -11.50 8.90
CA GLY A 142 -11.85 -10.61 8.92
C GLY A 142 -11.71 -9.39 9.85
N SER A 143 -10.56 -9.21 10.50
CA SER A 143 -10.27 -7.95 11.19
C SER A 143 -10.14 -6.80 10.17
N GLU A 144 -10.43 -5.57 10.61
CA GLU A 144 -10.35 -4.38 9.76
C GLU A 144 -8.95 -4.21 9.11
N SER A 145 -7.89 -4.52 9.87
CA SER A 145 -6.50 -4.37 9.40
C SER A 145 -6.00 -5.48 8.48
N THR A 146 -6.74 -6.58 8.30
CA THR A 146 -6.30 -7.73 7.48
C THR A 146 -6.96 -7.81 6.13
N GLY A 147 -7.86 -6.87 5.78
CA GLY A 147 -8.69 -6.94 4.58
C GLY A 147 -7.91 -7.24 3.30
N ARG A 148 -6.76 -6.59 3.09
CA ARG A 148 -5.92 -6.83 1.90
C ARG A 148 -5.20 -8.18 1.93
N SER A 149 -4.61 -8.54 3.08
CA SER A 149 -3.93 -9.82 3.24
C SER A 149 -4.89 -11.01 3.10
N ASP A 150 -6.06 -10.91 3.72
CA ASP A 150 -7.11 -11.92 3.64
C ASP A 150 -7.66 -12.03 2.20
N CYS A 151 -7.87 -10.90 1.53
CA CYS A 151 -8.28 -10.88 0.13
C CYS A 151 -7.24 -11.58 -0.78
N GLY A 152 -5.95 -11.30 -0.61
CA GLY A 152 -4.89 -11.95 -1.39
C GLY A 152 -4.80 -13.46 -1.12
N CYS A 153 -4.86 -13.88 0.15
CA CYS A 153 -4.84 -15.28 0.53
C CYS A 153 -6.07 -16.04 0.03
N LYS A 154 -7.27 -15.47 0.18
CA LYS A 154 -8.51 -16.05 -0.37
C LYS A 154 -8.45 -16.18 -1.90
N THR A 155 -7.82 -15.22 -2.58
CA THR A 155 -7.72 -15.21 -4.05
C THR A 155 -6.78 -16.31 -4.57
N PHE A 156 -5.64 -16.55 -3.91
CA PHE A 156 -4.59 -17.43 -4.45
C PHE A 156 -4.43 -18.78 -3.75
N TYR A 157 -4.85 -18.87 -2.49
CA TYR A 157 -4.75 -20.07 -1.64
C TYR A 157 -6.02 -20.20 -0.76
N PRO A 158 -7.20 -20.35 -1.38
CA PRO A 158 -8.46 -20.47 -0.65
C PRO A 158 -8.47 -21.68 0.30
N ASP A 159 -7.82 -22.77 -0.08
CA ASP A 159 -7.60 -23.94 0.75
C ASP A 159 -6.91 -23.56 2.06
N LEU A 160 -5.78 -22.87 2.01
CA LEU A 160 -5.06 -22.43 3.21
C LEU A 160 -5.84 -21.37 4.00
N PHE A 161 -6.61 -20.53 3.30
CA PHE A 161 -7.42 -19.48 3.91
C PHE A 161 -8.61 -20.04 4.72
N TYR A 162 -9.16 -21.20 4.36
CA TYR A 162 -10.34 -21.78 5.04
C TYR A 162 -10.01 -22.99 5.91
N SER A 163 -8.76 -23.47 5.92
CA SER A 163 -8.36 -24.68 6.66
C SER A 163 -8.06 -24.48 8.15
N ASN A 164 -8.19 -23.26 8.69
CA ASN A 164 -7.94 -22.95 10.11
C ASN A 164 -9.02 -22.04 10.71
#